data_AF-A0A446CLV8-F1
#
_entry.id   AF-A0A446CLV8-F1
#
_cell.length_a   1.000
_cell.length_b   1.000
_cell.length_c   1.000
_cell.angle_alpha   90.00
_cell.angle_beta   90.00
_cell.angle_gamma   90.00
#
_symmetry.space_group_name_H-M   'P 1'
#
loop_
_entity.id
_entity.type
_entity.pdbx_description
1 polymer ?
#
loop_
_entity_poly.entity_id
_entity_poly.type
_entity_poly.pdbx_seq_one_letter_code
_entity_poly.pdbx_strand_id
1 'polypeptide(L)'
;MPSRLNDPGIPTLTQRAEPVLHVPSSGGGAQAPVLTELAGGAGPEYPEDAFPVLTEVAEPAGAAPSVPPPDTTVLSARLQAEVEQLMREALADAVERIQARMDAELPDIVARVLRDVRPG
;
A
#
# COMPACT_ATOMS: atom_id res chain seq x y z
N MET A 1 24.13 44.99 -1.26
CA MET A 1 23.20 44.26 -0.37
C MET A 1 22.11 43.66 -1.26
N PRO A 2 22.13 42.35 -1.57
CA PRO A 2 21.18 41.75 -2.50
C PRO A 2 19.80 41.54 -1.84
N SER A 3 18.76 41.74 -2.65
CA SER A 3 17.35 41.86 -2.30
C SER A 3 16.72 40.54 -1.82
N ARG A 4 16.11 40.55 -0.63
CA ARG A 4 15.25 39.49 -0.08
C ARG A 4 13.82 39.50 -0.66
N LEU A 5 13.66 39.80 -1.95
CA LEU A 5 12.35 40.11 -2.56
C LEU A 5 11.61 38.88 -3.10
N ASN A 6 11.98 37.67 -2.71
CA ASN A 6 11.22 36.48 -3.11
C ASN A 6 11.43 35.32 -2.15
N ASP A 7 11.13 35.55 -0.88
CA ASP A 7 10.94 34.46 0.10
C ASP A 7 9.43 34.23 0.24
N PRO A 8 8.84 33.23 -0.43
CA PRO A 8 7.49 32.79 -0.13
C PRO A 8 7.57 32.07 1.22
N GLY A 9 7.48 32.86 2.31
CA GLY A 9 7.68 32.40 3.67
C GLY A 9 6.91 31.12 3.98
N ILE A 10 7.48 30.30 4.88
CA ILE A 10 6.93 28.99 5.27
C ILE A 10 5.44 29.14 5.59
N PRO A 11 4.53 28.46 4.85
CA PRO A 11 3.10 28.62 5.07
C PRO A 11 2.73 28.14 6.48
N THR A 12 2.02 28.98 7.22
CA THR A 12 1.47 28.63 8.53
C THR A 12 0.47 27.48 8.39
N LEU A 13 0.26 26.69 9.44
CA LEU A 13 -0.52 25.43 9.43
C LEU A 13 -1.95 25.58 8.88
N THR A 14 -2.50 26.79 8.87
CA THR A 14 -3.82 27.15 8.31
C THR A 14 -3.84 27.45 6.81
N GLN A 15 -2.68 27.57 6.15
CA GLN A 15 -2.54 27.94 4.74
C GLN A 15 -2.16 26.76 3.83
N ARG A 16 -2.31 25.51 4.30
CA ARG A 16 -2.23 24.36 3.38
C ARG A 16 -3.35 24.48 2.35
N ALA A 17 -2.96 24.81 1.11
CA ALA A 17 -3.83 24.71 -0.04
C ALA A 17 -4.52 23.34 -0.04
N GLU A 18 -5.84 23.32 -0.20
CA GLU A 18 -6.56 22.07 -0.37
C GLU A 18 -5.99 21.33 -1.59
N PRO A 19 -5.61 20.05 -1.46
CA PRO A 19 -5.11 19.29 -2.58
C PRO A 19 -6.26 19.09 -3.57
N VAL A 20 -6.18 19.75 -4.72
CA VAL A 20 -7.09 19.49 -5.84
C VAL A 20 -6.76 18.08 -6.36
N LEU A 21 -7.53 17.09 -5.91
CA LEU A 21 -7.53 15.75 -6.51
C LEU A 21 -8.02 15.89 -7.95
N HIS A 22 -7.10 15.80 -8.92
CA HIS A 22 -7.47 15.65 -10.32
C HIS A 22 -8.29 14.36 -10.48
N VAL A 23 -9.60 14.52 -10.72
CA VAL A 23 -10.42 13.47 -11.32
C VAL A 23 -9.90 13.31 -12.76
N PRO A 24 -9.45 12.11 -13.18
CA PRO A 24 -9.02 11.92 -14.56
C PRO A 24 -10.22 12.21 -15.45
N SER A 25 -10.04 13.18 -16.35
CA SER A 25 -11.00 13.53 -17.38
C SER A 25 -11.34 12.27 -18.16
N SER A 26 -12.59 11.82 -18.07
CA SER A 26 -13.10 10.71 -18.86
C SER A 26 -13.14 11.13 -20.33
N GLY A 27 -12.02 10.97 -21.03
CA GLY A 27 -11.89 11.35 -22.43
C GLY A 27 -10.50 11.09 -22.97
N GLY A 28 -10.24 9.85 -23.39
CA GLY A 28 -9.03 9.56 -24.18
C GLY A 28 -8.51 8.13 -24.06
N GLY A 29 -9.22 7.16 -24.67
CA GLY A 29 -8.59 6.06 -25.40
C GLY A 29 -7.51 5.21 -24.72
N ALA A 30 -7.58 4.93 -23.43
CA ALA A 30 -6.75 3.91 -22.81
C ALA A 30 -7.40 2.54 -23.01
N GLN A 31 -6.94 1.87 -24.06
CA GLN A 31 -7.25 0.50 -24.46
C GLN A 31 -7.27 -0.44 -23.23
N ALA A 32 -8.46 -0.91 -22.84
CA ALA A 32 -8.57 -2.05 -21.96
C ALA A 32 -7.89 -3.25 -22.65
N PRO A 33 -7.16 -4.12 -21.93
CA PRO A 33 -6.66 -5.35 -22.54
C PRO A 33 -7.86 -6.18 -22.98
N VAL A 34 -8.12 -6.19 -24.28
CA VAL A 34 -9.05 -7.13 -24.90
C VAL A 34 -8.37 -8.49 -24.73
N LEU A 35 -8.94 -9.34 -23.87
CA LEU A 35 -8.54 -10.72 -23.76
C LEU A 35 -8.82 -11.38 -25.11
N THR A 36 -7.79 -11.42 -25.96
CA THR A 36 -7.77 -12.10 -27.23
C THR A 36 -8.45 -13.46 -27.07
N GLU A 37 -9.60 -13.63 -27.71
CA GLU A 37 -10.27 -14.91 -27.92
C GLU A 37 -9.23 -15.92 -28.40
N LEU A 38 -8.89 -16.87 -27.54
CA LEU A 38 -8.03 -17.98 -27.88
C LEU A 38 -8.90 -19.21 -28.11
N ALA A 39 -8.79 -19.69 -29.36
CA ALA A 39 -9.12 -21.03 -29.84
C ALA A 39 -10.60 -21.34 -30.11
N GLY A 40 -10.99 -21.09 -31.36
CA GLY A 40 -11.82 -22.06 -32.07
C GLY A 40 -11.05 -23.39 -32.20
N GLY A 41 -11.60 -24.44 -31.62
CA GLY A 41 -11.15 -25.82 -31.76
C GLY A 41 -12.33 -26.75 -31.52
N ALA A 42 -12.80 -27.40 -32.57
CA ALA A 42 -13.93 -28.31 -32.53
C ALA A 42 -13.59 -29.65 -31.87
N GLY A 43 -14.42 -30.07 -30.91
CA GLY A 43 -14.62 -31.46 -30.42
C GLY A 43 -13.63 -31.99 -29.37
N PRO A 44 -14.01 -32.94 -28.48
CA PRO A 44 -15.11 -33.89 -28.59
C PRO A 44 -16.21 -33.72 -27.52
N GLU A 45 -17.40 -34.25 -27.82
CA GLU A 45 -18.53 -34.42 -26.91
C GLU A 45 -18.11 -35.26 -25.70
N TYR A 46 -18.05 -34.64 -24.53
CA TYR A 46 -18.07 -35.34 -23.25
C TYR A 46 -19.51 -35.28 -22.73
N PRO A 47 -20.08 -36.41 -22.28
CA PRO A 47 -21.45 -36.43 -21.80
C PRO A 47 -21.59 -35.45 -20.64
N GLU A 48 -22.52 -34.52 -20.83
CA GLU A 48 -23.10 -33.60 -19.85
C GLU A 48 -23.64 -34.39 -18.65
N ASP A 49 -22.78 -34.81 -17.71
CA ASP A 49 -23.22 -35.24 -16.38
C ASP A 49 -22.06 -35.32 -15.39
N ALA A 50 -22.30 -34.77 -14.19
CA ALA A 50 -21.51 -34.91 -12.95
C ALA A 50 -20.35 -33.92 -12.68
N PHE A 51 -20.52 -32.64 -13.01
CA PHE A 51 -19.97 -31.59 -12.15
C PHE A 51 -21.12 -30.82 -11.50
N PRO A 52 -21.26 -30.81 -10.16
CA PRO A 52 -22.26 -29.99 -9.51
C PRO A 52 -21.85 -28.53 -9.68
N VAL A 53 -22.52 -27.86 -10.60
CA VAL A 53 -22.38 -26.42 -10.79
C VAL A 53 -22.95 -25.77 -9.52
N LEU A 54 -22.14 -24.99 -8.81
CA LEU A 54 -22.53 -24.21 -7.62
C LEU A 54 -23.45 -23.03 -8.00
N THR A 55 -24.48 -23.29 -8.81
CA THR A 55 -25.53 -22.36 -9.23
C THR A 55 -26.89 -22.78 -8.65
N GLU A 56 -26.91 -23.64 -7.64
CA GLU A 56 -28.08 -23.73 -6.76
C GLU A 56 -28.03 -22.57 -5.77
N VAL A 57 -28.77 -21.51 -6.10
CA VAL A 57 -29.40 -20.66 -5.10
C VAL A 57 -30.05 -21.60 -4.09
N ALA A 58 -29.62 -21.53 -2.83
CA ALA A 58 -30.17 -22.31 -1.74
C ALA A 58 -31.70 -22.21 -1.73
N GLU A 59 -32.37 -23.25 -2.20
CA GLU A 59 -33.78 -23.49 -1.90
C GLU A 59 -33.87 -23.81 -0.40
N PRO A 60 -34.77 -23.20 0.39
CA PRO A 60 -34.80 -23.38 1.83
C PRO A 60 -35.46 -24.72 2.18
N ALA A 61 -34.77 -25.83 1.92
CA ALA A 61 -35.17 -27.17 2.32
C ALA A 61 -34.35 -27.63 3.53
N GLY A 62 -34.94 -27.46 4.72
CA GLY A 62 -34.44 -28.03 5.96
C GLY A 62 -33.49 -27.11 6.72
N ALA A 63 -33.88 -26.75 7.94
CA ALA A 63 -33.07 -25.95 8.86
C ALA A 63 -31.79 -26.70 9.27
N ALA A 64 -30.75 -26.67 8.42
CA ALA A 64 -29.38 -26.81 8.87
C ALA A 64 -29.03 -25.55 9.68
N PRO A 65 -28.27 -25.66 10.79
CA PRO A 65 -27.86 -24.49 11.54
C PRO A 65 -27.00 -23.60 10.63
N SER A 66 -27.60 -22.50 10.18
CA SER A 66 -26.90 -21.41 9.52
C SER A 66 -25.86 -20.88 10.52
N VAL A 67 -24.59 -21.25 10.32
CA VAL A 67 -23.50 -20.67 11.09
C VAL A 67 -23.51 -19.18 10.75
N PRO A 68 -23.66 -18.29 11.74
CA PRO A 68 -23.69 -16.86 11.46
C PRO A 68 -22.37 -16.46 10.80
N PRO A 69 -22.40 -15.58 9.78
CA PRO A 69 -21.18 -15.07 9.19
C PRO A 69 -20.34 -14.36 10.27
N PRO A 70 -19.01 -14.41 10.18
CA PRO A 70 -18.14 -13.76 11.16
C PRO A 70 -18.41 -12.25 11.20
N ASP A 71 -18.40 -11.69 12.40
CA ASP A 71 -18.60 -10.25 12.60
C ASP A 71 -17.49 -9.46 11.92
N THR A 72 -17.86 -8.75 10.85
CA THR A 72 -16.93 -7.94 10.04
C THR A 72 -16.24 -6.86 10.87
N THR A 73 -16.87 -6.38 11.95
CA THR A 73 -16.32 -5.43 12.91
C THR A 73 -15.15 -6.01 13.72
N VAL A 74 -15.25 -7.29 14.11
CA VAL A 74 -14.17 -8.00 14.80
C VAL A 74 -13.01 -8.26 13.86
N LEU A 75 -13.29 -8.61 12.60
CA LEU A 75 -12.27 -8.78 11.57
C LEU A 75 -11.55 -7.46 11.26
N SER A 76 -12.27 -6.35 11.13
CA SER A 76 -11.65 -5.03 10.91
C SER A 76 -10.84 -4.58 12.12
N ALA A 77 -11.32 -4.83 13.34
CA ALA A 77 -10.57 -4.52 14.55
C ALA A 77 -9.27 -5.33 14.65
N ARG A 78 -9.31 -6.62 14.28
CA ARG A 78 -8.12 -7.48 14.24
C ARG A 78 -7.12 -7.02 13.18
N LEU A 79 -7.59 -6.72 11.97
CA LEU A 79 -6.74 -6.19 10.91
C LEU A 79 -6.10 -4.86 11.32
N GLN A 80 -6.86 -3.97 11.96
CA GLN A 80 -6.34 -2.70 12.44
C GLN A 80 -5.25 -2.89 13.51
N ALA A 81 -5.45 -3.82 14.44
CA ALA A 81 -4.43 -4.17 15.43
C ALA A 81 -3.16 -4.74 14.77
N GLU A 82 -3.32 -5.57 13.74
CA GLU A 82 -2.20 -6.15 12.99
C GLU A 82 -1.40 -5.09 12.22
N VAL A 83 -2.10 -4.13 11.58
CA VAL A 83 -1.46 -2.99 10.90
C VAL A 83 -0.68 -2.13 11.90
N GLU A 84 -1.28 -1.79 13.04
CA GLU A 84 -0.59 -0.98 14.04
C GLU A 84 0.65 -1.68 14.60
N GLN A 85 0.56 -3.00 14.83
CA GLN A 85 1.70 -3.78 15.30
C GLN A 85 2.83 -3.79 14.26
N LEU A 86 2.51 -4.05 12.98
CA LEU A 86 3.48 -4.04 11.90
C LEU A 86 4.12 -2.66 11.72
N MET A 87 3.34 -1.59 11.86
CA MET A 87 3.86 -0.22 11.81
C MET A 87 4.85 0.08 12.94
N ARG A 88 4.57 -0.38 14.17
CA ARG A 88 5.48 -0.20 15.32
C ARG A 88 6.79 -0.96 15.12
N GLU A 89 6.71 -2.18 14.59
CA GLU A 89 7.88 -3.01 14.29
C GLU A 89 8.73 -2.38 13.17
N ALA A 90 8.10 -2.00 12.06
CA ALA A 90 8.78 -1.35 10.94
C ALA A 90 9.45 -0.03 11.37
N LEU A 91 8.82 0.73 12.28
CA LEU A 91 9.43 1.94 12.84
C LEU A 91 10.67 1.62 13.68
N ALA A 92 10.62 0.58 14.50
CA ALA A 92 11.76 0.16 15.31
C ALA A 92 12.95 -0.26 14.43
N ASP A 93 12.71 -1.08 13.40
CA ASP A 93 13.74 -1.49 12.44
C ASP A 93 14.31 -0.29 11.66
N ALA A 94 13.46 0.64 11.23
CA ALA A 94 13.91 1.86 10.56
C ALA A 94 14.83 2.71 11.44
N VAL A 95 14.49 2.86 12.72
CA VAL A 95 15.33 3.59 13.70
C VAL A 95 16.65 2.88 13.92
N GLU A 96 16.65 1.57 14.11
CA GLU A 96 17.87 0.77 14.28
C GLU A 96 18.80 0.91 13.07
N ARG A 97 18.23 0.88 11.85
CA ARG A 97 18.99 1.07 10.61
C ARG A 97 19.62 2.45 10.50
N ILE A 98 18.90 3.50 10.91
CA ILE A 98 19.44 4.86 10.94
C ILE A 98 20.58 4.96 11.97
N GLN A 99 20.38 4.41 13.17
CA GLN A 99 21.40 4.39 14.23
C GLN A 99 22.67 3.67 13.77
N ALA A 100 22.54 2.46 13.21
CA ALA A 100 23.66 1.69 12.70
C ALA A 100 24.45 2.45 11.61
N ARG A 101 23.74 3.18 10.73
CA ARG A 101 24.36 4.02 9.72
C ARG A 101 25.12 5.19 10.36
N MET A 102 24.52 5.87 11.33
CA MET A 102 25.19 6.96 12.05
C MET A 102 26.47 6.45 12.73
N ASP A 103 26.39 5.33 13.45
CA ASP A 103 27.54 4.75 14.16
C ASP A 103 28.67 4.33 13.22
N ALA A 104 28.35 3.89 12.00
CA ALA A 104 29.34 3.58 10.97
C ALA A 104 30.00 4.84 10.37
N GLU A 105 29.28 5.96 10.28
CA GLU A 105 29.79 7.22 9.71
C GLU A 105 30.55 8.08 10.74
N LEU A 106 30.21 7.98 12.03
CA LEU A 106 30.82 8.77 13.10
C LEU A 106 32.37 8.70 13.16
N PRO A 107 33.01 7.52 13.04
CA PRO A 107 34.47 7.42 13.11
C PRO A 107 35.18 8.19 11.99
N ASP A 108 34.63 8.16 10.77
CA ASP A 108 35.22 8.85 9.62
C ASP A 108 35.07 10.37 9.77
N ILE A 109 33.90 10.83 10.22
CA ILE A 109 33.65 12.23 10.54
C ILE A 109 34.63 12.72 11.63
N VAL A 110 34.80 11.96 12.71
CA VAL A 110 35.73 12.30 13.79
C VAL A 110 37.17 12.35 13.28
N ALA A 111 37.60 11.38 12.47
CA ALA A 111 38.95 11.35 11.89
C ALA A 111 39.21 12.59 11.01
N ARG A 112 38.22 12.99 10.21
CA ARG A 112 38.28 14.20 9.39
C ARG A 112 38.39 15.46 10.27
N VAL A 113 37.53 15.61 11.27
CA VAL A 113 37.55 16.76 12.19
C VAL A 113 38.88 16.84 12.93
N LEU A 114 39.42 15.72 13.45
CA LEU A 114 40.71 15.71 14.12
C LEU A 114 41.87 16.09 13.19
N ARG A 115 41.82 15.71 11.91
CA ARG A 115 42.79 16.14 10.90
C ARG A 115 42.72 17.65 10.65
N ASP A 116 41.51 18.20 10.57
CA ASP A 116 41.29 19.62 10.35
C ASP A 116 41.68 20.46 11.58
N VAL A 117 41.57 19.89 12.79
CA VAL A 117 41.90 20.57 14.06
C VAL A 117 43.37 20.47 14.43
N ARG A 118 44.11 19.41 14.05
CA ARG A 118 45.55 19.28 14.37
C ARG A 118 46.38 20.22 13.48
N PRO A 119 46.84 21.37 13.98
CA PRO A 119 47.72 22.23 13.20
C PRO A 119 49.14 21.73 13.43
N GLY A 120 49.75 21.11 12.41
CA GLY A 120 51.19 20.81 12.36
C GLY A 120 51.80 20.20 13.62
#